data_AF-A0A9P5S836-F1
#
_entry.id   AF-A0A9P5S836-F1
#
_cell.length_a   1.000
_cell.length_b   1.000
_cell.length_c   1.000
_cell.angle_alpha   90.00
_cell.angle_beta   90.00
_cell.angle_gamma   90.00
#
_symmetry.space_group_name_H-M   'P 1'
#
loop_
_entity.id
_entity.type
_entity.pdbx_description
1 polymer ?
#
loop_
_entity_poly.entity_id
_entity_poly.type
_entity_poly.pdbx_seq_one_letter_code
_entity_poly.pdbx_strand_id
1 'polypeptide(L)'
;MDVMNFLAHGLDKLKWKPSTAKAYKSAILQLFSPSGWTTISENDLFQLFLKQMNSDSFKRLHNADIDLTPIMSYLHNLRDNFQLDITDLMAKTCFLLATCGFLHPDDLACTDAAQCSIKDNTLMLVVMFPKER
;
A
#
# COMPACT_ATOMS: atom_id res chain seq x y z
N MET A 1 -28.77 -11.63 5.04
CA MET A 1 -28.96 -11.20 3.63
C MET A 1 -28.51 -9.75 3.42
N ASP A 2 -28.63 -8.88 4.42
CA ASP A 2 -28.37 -7.44 4.29
C ASP A 2 -26.91 -7.06 4.01
N VAL A 3 -25.94 -7.73 4.63
CA VAL A 3 -24.51 -7.46 4.38
C VAL A 3 -24.11 -7.81 2.93
N MET A 4 -24.60 -8.94 2.40
CA MET A 4 -24.35 -9.32 1.00
C MET A 4 -24.97 -8.31 0.04
N ASN A 5 -26.22 -7.92 0.27
CA ASN A 5 -26.93 -6.96 -0.57
C ASN A 5 -26.23 -5.59 -0.56
N PHE A 6 -25.76 -5.14 0.61
CA PHE A 6 -24.98 -3.92 0.72
C PHE A 6 -23.67 -3.98 -0.09
N LEU A 7 -22.90 -5.06 0.07
CA LEU A 7 -21.64 -5.24 -0.67
C LEU A 7 -21.88 -5.37 -2.18
N ALA A 8 -22.91 -6.11 -2.60
CA ALA A 8 -23.29 -6.25 -4.00
C ALA A 8 -23.73 -4.91 -4.60
N HIS A 9 -24.49 -4.10 -3.86
CA HIS A 9 -24.85 -2.75 -4.27
C HIS A 9 -23.62 -1.86 -4.45
N GLY A 10 -22.66 -1.91 -3.51
CA GLY A 10 -21.40 -1.18 -3.61
C GLY A 10 -20.57 -1.56 -4.84
N LEU A 11 -20.50 -2.86 -5.16
CA LEU A 11 -19.78 -3.36 -6.33
C LEU A 11 -20.49 -2.99 -7.64
N ASP A 12 -21.81 -3.19 -7.74
CA ASP A 12 -22.54 -3.01 -9.01
C ASP A 12 -22.95 -1.55 -9.26
N LYS A 13 -23.49 -0.86 -8.26
CA LYS A 13 -24.04 0.50 -8.41
C LYS A 13 -23.00 1.58 -8.13
N LEU A 14 -22.21 1.41 -7.08
CA LEU A 14 -21.18 2.39 -6.69
C LEU A 14 -19.81 2.11 -7.33
N LYS A 15 -19.69 1.01 -8.10
CA LYS A 15 -18.46 0.62 -8.81
C LYS A 15 -17.24 0.53 -7.90
N TRP A 16 -17.43 0.04 -6.68
CA TRP A 16 -16.33 -0.21 -5.75
C TRP A 16 -15.34 -1.22 -6.32
N LYS A 17 -14.05 -0.99 -6.05
CA LYS A 17 -13.04 -2.02 -6.26
C LYS A 17 -13.27 -3.17 -5.27
N PRO A 18 -12.90 -4.42 -5.62
CA PRO A 18 -13.01 -5.55 -4.70
C PRO A 18 -12.30 -5.33 -3.36
N SER A 19 -11.18 -4.59 -3.36
CA SER A 19 -10.47 -4.19 -2.12
C SER A 19 -11.32 -3.33 -1.20
N THR A 20 -12.06 -2.36 -1.76
CA THR A 20 -12.98 -1.50 -1.00
C THR A 20 -14.12 -2.32 -0.40
N ALA A 21 -14.73 -3.22 -1.17
CA ALA A 21 -15.78 -4.11 -0.66
C ALA A 21 -15.27 -5.02 0.47
N LYS A 22 -14.03 -5.52 0.39
CA LYS A 22 -13.38 -6.28 1.48
C LYS A 22 -13.17 -5.45 2.73
N ALA A 23 -12.77 -4.19 2.60
CA ALA A 23 -12.61 -3.27 3.73
C ALA A 23 -13.95 -3.03 4.43
N TYR A 24 -15.00 -2.70 3.68
CA TYR A 24 -16.36 -2.56 4.23
C TYR A 24 -16.86 -3.86 4.88
N LYS A 25 -16.64 -5.01 4.25
CA LYS A 25 -16.95 -6.31 4.84
C LYS A 25 -16.31 -6.45 6.23
N SER A 26 -15.01 -6.18 6.33
CA SER A 26 -14.27 -6.29 7.59
C SER A 26 -14.83 -5.34 8.66
N ALA A 27 -15.06 -4.07 8.30
CA ALA A 27 -15.59 -3.07 9.22
C ALA A 27 -17.01 -3.42 9.70
N ILE A 28 -17.89 -3.85 8.78
CA ILE A 28 -19.27 -4.25 9.11
C ILE A 28 -19.27 -5.47 10.03
N LEU A 29 -18.42 -6.47 9.74
CA LEU A 29 -18.32 -7.67 10.55
C LEU A 29 -17.83 -7.39 11.98
N GLN A 30 -16.97 -6.39 12.17
CA GLN A 30 -16.51 -5.96 13.50
C GLN A 30 -17.61 -5.32 14.37
N LEU A 31 -18.73 -4.90 13.77
CA LEU A 31 -19.87 -4.36 14.52
C LEU A 31 -20.73 -5.45 15.16
N PHE A 32 -20.57 -6.71 14.75
CA PHE A 32 -21.34 -7.84 15.31
C PHE A 32 -20.62 -8.46 16.51
N SER A 33 -21.39 -9.13 17.37
CA SER A 33 -20.82 -10.00 18.40
C SER A 33 -20.04 -11.16 17.75
N PRO A 34 -19.08 -11.78 18.48
CA PRO A 34 -18.33 -12.92 17.96
C PRO A 34 -19.22 -14.05 17.41
N SER A 35 -20.35 -14.33 18.06
CA SER A 35 -21.32 -15.33 17.61
C SER A 35 -22.06 -14.91 16.32
N GLY A 36 -22.39 -13.63 16.18
CA GLY A 36 -22.99 -13.09 14.95
C GLY A 36 -22.00 -13.10 13.78
N TRP A 37 -20.73 -12.78 14.04
CA TRP A 37 -19.66 -12.89 13.07
C TRP A 37 -19.50 -14.32 12.52
N THR A 38 -19.44 -15.32 13.41
CA THR A 38 -19.32 -16.73 13.03
C THR A 38 -20.52 -17.16 12.20
N THR A 39 -21.74 -16.83 12.63
CA THR A 39 -22.99 -17.18 11.92
C THR A 39 -23.02 -16.63 10.49
N ILE A 40 -22.60 -15.37 10.29
CA ILE A 40 -22.56 -14.75 8.96
C ILE A 40 -21.43 -15.36 8.11
N SER A 41 -20.28 -15.60 8.73
CA SER A 41 -19.09 -16.12 8.03
C SER A 41 -19.25 -17.58 7.61
N GLU A 42 -19.93 -18.40 8.40
CA GLU A 42 -20.19 -19.82 8.09
C GLU A 42 -21.36 -20.01 7.11
N ASN A 43 -22.05 -18.94 6.72
CA ASN A 43 -23.13 -19.02 5.74
C ASN A 43 -22.58 -19.36 4.34
N ASP A 44 -23.09 -20.45 3.76
CA ASP A 44 -22.64 -20.95 2.44
C ASP A 44 -22.78 -19.92 1.31
N LEU A 45 -23.91 -19.19 1.29
CA LEU A 45 -24.14 -18.15 0.28
C LEU A 45 -23.15 -16.99 0.43
N PHE A 46 -22.84 -16.61 1.68
CA PHE A 46 -21.84 -15.59 1.95
C PHE A 46 -20.45 -16.01 1.50
N GLN A 47 -20.06 -17.26 1.78
CA GLN A 47 -18.77 -17.81 1.33
C GLN A 47 -18.67 -17.89 -0.20
N LEU A 48 -19.73 -18.32 -0.88
CA LEU A 48 -19.79 -18.33 -2.35
C LEU A 48 -19.68 -16.92 -2.92
N PHE A 49 -20.38 -15.94 -2.33
CA PHE A 49 -20.28 -14.53 -2.71
C PHE A 49 -18.84 -14.01 -2.57
N LEU A 50 -18.16 -14.30 -1.45
CA LEU A 50 -16.78 -13.89 -1.24
C LEU A 50 -15.81 -14.55 -2.23
N LYS A 51 -16.04 -15.82 -2.58
CA LYS A 51 -15.24 -16.54 -3.57
C LYS A 51 -15.36 -15.90 -4.96
N GLN A 52 -16.58 -15.53 -5.36
CA GLN A 52 -16.82 -14.85 -6.63
C GLN A 52 -16.23 -13.43 -6.64
N MET A 53 -16.33 -12.70 -5.53
CA MET A 53 -15.71 -11.37 -5.40
C MET A 53 -14.17 -11.44 -5.54
N ASN A 54 -13.57 -12.58 -5.21
CA ASN A 54 -12.12 -12.81 -5.30
C ASN A 54 -11.65 -13.34 -6.65
N SER A 55 -12.53 -13.87 -7.52
CA SER A 55 -12.12 -14.51 -8.77
C SER A 55 -11.44 -13.55 -9.75
N ASP A 56 -11.78 -12.26 -9.68
CA ASP A 56 -11.18 -11.20 -10.49
C ASP A 56 -10.01 -10.49 -9.78
N SER A 57 -9.72 -10.83 -8.53
CA SER A 57 -8.76 -10.09 -7.71
C SER A 57 -7.32 -10.54 -7.98
N PHE A 58 -6.60 -9.71 -8.73
CA PHE A 58 -5.14 -9.53 -8.79
C PHE A 58 -4.30 -10.82 -8.65
N LYS A 59 -3.80 -11.32 -9.78
CA LYS A 59 -2.69 -12.29 -9.77
C LYS A 59 -1.52 -11.61 -9.05
N ARG A 60 -1.12 -12.14 -7.89
CA ARG A 60 0.15 -11.77 -7.24
C ARG A 60 1.22 -11.80 -8.33
N LEU A 61 1.91 -10.68 -8.55
CA LEU A 61 3.18 -10.65 -9.26
C LEU A 61 4.20 -11.37 -8.36
N HIS A 62 4.11 -12.69 -8.31
CA HIS A 62 5.14 -13.51 -7.73
C HIS A 62 6.27 -13.53 -8.77
N ASN A 63 7.39 -12.89 -8.43
CA ASN A 63 8.62 -12.88 -9.23
C ASN A 63 8.52 -12.17 -10.59
N ALA A 64 7.88 -11.01 -10.64
CA ALA A 64 8.07 -10.14 -11.81
C ALA A 64 9.42 -9.45 -11.69
N ASP A 65 10.31 -9.70 -12.65
CA ASP A 65 11.50 -8.86 -12.84
C ASP A 65 11.02 -7.45 -13.16
N ILE A 66 11.34 -6.50 -12.28
CA ILE A 66 10.99 -5.09 -12.44
C ILE A 66 12.14 -4.42 -13.17
N ASP A 67 11.89 -3.92 -14.38
CA ASP A 67 12.85 -3.09 -15.09
C ASP A 67 13.01 -1.73 -14.38
N LEU A 68 14.19 -1.49 -13.80
CA LEU A 68 14.55 -0.23 -13.14
C LEU A 68 15.09 0.83 -14.10
N THR A 69 15.32 0.49 -15.38
CA THR A 69 15.85 1.42 -16.40
C THR A 69 15.07 2.73 -16.50
N PRO A 70 13.71 2.74 -16.45
CA PRO A 70 12.96 3.98 -16.49
C PRO A 70 13.25 4.90 -15.29
N ILE A 71 13.42 4.33 -14.10
CA ILE A 71 13.71 5.06 -12.87
C ILE A 71 15.11 5.66 -12.94
N MET A 72 16.09 4.85 -13.36
CA MET A 72 17.48 5.31 -13.50
C MET A 72 17.59 6.40 -14.56
N SER A 73 16.89 6.25 -15.69
CA SER A 73 16.86 7.25 -16.76
C SER A 73 16.22 8.56 -16.29
N TYR A 74 15.11 8.49 -15.54
CA TYR A 74 14.48 9.66 -14.96
C TYR A 74 15.44 10.41 -14.03
N LEU A 75 16.09 9.70 -13.10
CA LEU A 75 17.05 10.28 -12.15
C LEU A 75 18.25 10.92 -12.86
N HIS A 76 18.77 10.29 -13.92
CA HIS A 76 19.87 10.83 -14.72
C HIS A 76 19.49 12.08 -15.52
N ASN A 77 18.24 12.16 -15.99
CA ASN A 77 17.74 13.29 -16.76
C ASN A 77 17.36 14.49 -15.88
N LEU A 78 17.26 14.32 -14.56
CA LEU A 78 17.11 15.45 -13.64
C LEU A 78 18.36 16.33 -13.71
N ARG A 79 18.16 17.65 -13.62
CA ARG A 79 19.24 18.64 -13.67
C ARG A 79 20.33 18.36 -12.63
N ASP A 80 21.49 18.94 -12.88
CA ASP A 80 22.60 18.92 -11.93
C ASP A 80 22.14 19.47 -10.57
N ASN A 81 22.62 18.88 -9.49
CA ASN A 81 22.21 19.20 -8.13
C ASN A 81 22.46 20.68 -7.80
N PHE A 82 23.48 21.29 -8.41
CA PHE A 82 23.80 22.72 -8.24
C PHE A 82 22.83 23.67 -8.97
N GLN A 83 22.00 23.14 -9.88
CA GLN A 83 21.03 23.90 -10.67
C GLN A 83 19.59 23.72 -10.19
N LEU A 84 19.37 22.84 -9.22
CA LEU A 84 18.06 22.59 -8.61
C LEU A 84 17.85 23.55 -7.44
N ASP A 85 16.62 24.01 -7.26
CA ASP A 85 16.24 24.65 -6.02
C ASP A 85 16.17 23.62 -4.87
N ILE A 86 16.01 24.12 -3.64
CA ILE A 86 15.98 23.26 -2.46
C ILE A 86 14.80 22.27 -2.47
N THR A 87 13.68 22.63 -3.08
CA THR A 87 12.47 21.81 -3.13
C THR A 87 12.66 20.65 -4.11
N ASP A 88 13.18 20.94 -5.30
CA ASP A 88 13.48 19.92 -6.31
C ASP A 88 14.62 19.01 -5.87
N LEU A 89 15.64 19.54 -5.19
CA LEU A 89 16.73 18.74 -4.62
C LEU A 89 16.22 17.80 -3.53
N MET A 90 15.31 18.27 -2.68
CA MET A 90 14.66 17.46 -1.66
C MET A 90 13.82 16.35 -2.31
N ALA A 91 12.99 16.69 -3.30
CA ALA A 91 12.17 15.71 -4.02
C ALA A 91 13.02 14.63 -4.71
N LYS A 92 14.11 15.01 -5.37
CA LYS A 92 15.09 14.11 -5.99
C LYS A 92 15.73 13.17 -4.95
N THR A 93 16.13 13.72 -3.81
CA THR A 93 16.71 12.96 -2.69
C THR A 93 15.70 11.97 -2.12
N CYS A 94 14.47 12.42 -1.83
CA CYS A 94 13.40 11.57 -1.32
C CYS A 94 13.06 10.42 -2.27
N PHE A 95 12.95 10.70 -3.57
CA PHE A 95 12.67 9.70 -4.58
C PHE A 95 13.78 8.64 -4.68
N LEU A 96 15.05 9.06 -4.61
CA LEU A 96 16.20 8.16 -4.60
C LEU A 96 16.19 7.25 -3.37
N LEU A 97 16.00 7.83 -2.18
CA LEU A 97 15.94 7.07 -0.92
C LEU A 97 14.79 6.06 -0.92
N ALA A 98 13.60 6.49 -1.34
CA ALA A 98 12.43 5.62 -1.44
C ALA A 98 12.66 4.46 -2.43
N THR A 99 13.31 4.72 -3.56
CA THR A 99 13.54 3.69 -4.58
C THR A 99 14.63 2.71 -4.17
N CYS A 100 15.73 3.18 -3.59
CA CYS A 100 16.82 2.31 -3.14
C CYS A 100 16.46 1.52 -1.89
N GLY A 101 15.72 2.12 -0.96
CA GLY A 101 15.32 1.49 0.30
C GLY A 101 13.96 0.81 0.26
N PHE A 102 13.24 0.87 -0.87
CA PHE A 102 11.83 0.45 -0.99
C PHE A 102 10.94 1.01 0.13
N LEU A 103 11.17 2.28 0.50
CA LEU A 103 10.53 2.91 1.66
C LEU A 103 9.11 3.36 1.31
N HIS A 104 8.19 3.20 2.27
CA HIS A 104 6.89 3.85 2.18
C HIS A 104 7.07 5.37 2.37
N PRO A 105 6.30 6.24 1.67
CA PRO A 105 6.39 7.69 1.84
C PRO A 105 6.29 8.17 3.30
N ASP A 106 5.46 7.50 4.12
CA ASP A 106 5.32 7.82 5.54
C ASP A 106 6.59 7.49 6.35
N ASP A 107 7.29 6.39 6.04
CA ASP A 107 8.55 6.04 6.71
C ASP A 107 9.64 7.08 6.40
N LEU A 108 9.67 7.53 5.14
CA LEU A 108 10.57 8.58 4.71
C LEU A 108 10.25 9.92 5.41
N ALA A 109 8.97 10.26 5.55
CA ALA A 109 8.52 11.46 6.27
C ALA A 109 8.87 11.41 7.78
N CYS A 110 8.99 10.22 8.35
CA CYS A 110 9.36 9.99 9.75
C CYS A 110 10.85 9.66 9.96
N THR A 111 11.68 9.86 8.94
CA THR A 111 13.13 9.63 9.04
C THR A 111 13.82 10.80 9.74
N ASP A 112 14.57 10.52 10.80
CA ASP A 112 15.37 11.52 11.51
C ASP A 112 16.78 11.59 10.91
N ALA A 113 17.03 12.64 10.12
CA ALA A 113 18.32 12.87 9.47
C ALA A 113 19.48 13.03 10.48
N ALA A 114 19.24 13.50 11.70
CA ALA A 114 20.28 13.69 12.71
C ALA A 114 20.73 12.36 13.34
N GLN A 115 19.87 11.35 13.31
CA GLN A 115 20.17 10.00 13.81
C GLN A 115 20.62 9.05 12.71
N CYS A 116 20.43 9.43 11.44
CA CYS A 116 20.98 8.68 10.31
C CYS A 116 22.51 8.68 10.35
N SER A 117 23.11 7.56 9.94
CA SER A 117 24.56 7.42 9.94
C SER A 117 25.05 6.69 8.69
N ILE A 118 26.32 6.88 8.36
CA ILE A 118 26.97 6.12 7.29
C ILE A 118 27.89 5.11 7.95
N LYS A 119 27.70 3.83 7.62
CA LYS A 119 28.54 2.73 8.10
C LYS A 119 28.89 1.84 6.91
N ASP A 120 30.18 1.55 6.72
CA ASP A 120 30.66 0.66 5.65
C ASP A 120 30.11 1.04 4.26
N ASN A 121 30.13 2.34 3.93
CA ASN A 121 29.59 2.92 2.69
C ASN A 121 28.08 2.68 2.48
N THR A 122 27.35 2.34 3.55
CA THR A 122 25.90 2.13 3.57
C THR A 122 25.25 3.22 4.40
N LEU A 123 24.19 3.82 3.87
CA LEU A 123 23.38 4.79 4.60
C LEU A 123 22.38 4.04 5.49
N MET A 124 22.52 4.22 6.80
CA MET A 124 21.62 3.70 7.82
C MET A 124 20.57 4.77 8.13
N LEU A 125 19.33 4.55 7.69
CA LEU A 125 18.20 5.43 7.97
C LEU A 125 17.52 5.04 9.28
N VAL A 126 17.19 6.05 10.11
CA VAL A 126 16.47 5.85 11.37
C VAL A 126 15.05 6.40 11.23
N VAL A 127 14.07 5.50 11.18
CA VAL A 127 12.64 5.83 11.11
C VAL A 127 12.05 5.84 12.51
N MET A 128 11.58 6.99 12.97
CA MET A 128 11.16 7.19 14.37
C MET A 128 9.75 6.66 14.66
N PHE A 129 8.85 6.72 13.68
CA PHE A 129 7.45 6.35 13.83
C PHE A 129 6.99 5.51 12.63
N PRO A 130 7.46 4.25 12.50
CA PRO A 130 7.00 3.39 11.42
C PRO A 130 5.49 3.18 11.53
N LYS A 131 4.79 3.27 10.39
CA LYS A 131 3.33 3.15 10.34
C LYS A 131 2.85 1.72 10.64
N GLU A 132 3.70 0.74 10.34
CA GLU A 132 3.46 -0.67 10.60
C GLU A 132 4.05 -1.06 11.97
N ARG A 133 3.24 -1.73 12.79
CA ARG A 133 3.67 -2.38 14.04
C ARG A 133 3.94 -3.86 13.80
#